data_AF-A0A6J8DJ80-F1
#
_entry.id   AF-A0A6J8DJ80-F1
#
_cell.length_a   1.000
_cell.length_b   1.000
_cell.length_c   1.000
_cell.angle_alpha   90.00
_cell.angle_beta   90.00
_cell.angle_gamma   90.00
#
_symmetry.space_group_name_H-M   'P 1'
#
loop_
_entity.id
_entity.type
_entity.pdbx_description
1 polymer ?
#
loop_
_entity_poly.entity_id
_entity_poly.type
_entity_poly.pdbx_seq_one_letter_code
_entity_poly.pdbx_strand_id
1 'polypeptide(L)'
;MSPVDLMMAMMEKYSKHLESIVAERTQDLVHEKQKTDRLLYSMLPRSIADDLKIGKSIEAEWFDSCTIYFSDIVGFTTISGGSTPIQVVQLLNQLYITFDDIIDKYDVYKVETIGDAYMVVSGIPTRTCLHAREVANMSLEIVAACKVFVIPHRPSEPLKIRVGLHSGPACAGVVGLKMPRYCLFGDTVNTASRMESNGEAYRIHMSNFTYEELKQMGGFDCESRGTIPVKGKGDMKTWWLLGHTKDYNKIHNSFVNPVIPQGRLTPIDSSRADVSDADIPDLDKSRKISNISTSNDSGYNDKAEDVLPGIDM
;
A
#
# COMPACT_ATOMS: atom_id res chain seq x y z
N MET A 1 39.12 27.23 50.16
CA MET A 1 37.78 26.83 49.70
C MET A 1 36.97 26.46 50.94
N SER A 2 35.86 27.17 51.18
CA SER A 2 34.97 26.86 52.30
C SER A 2 34.30 25.51 52.07
N PRO A 3 33.98 24.71 53.12
CA PRO A 3 33.17 23.50 52.98
C PRO A 3 31.84 23.74 52.24
N VAL A 4 31.29 24.96 52.34
CA VAL A 4 30.08 25.38 51.63
C VAL A 4 30.32 25.54 50.14
N ASP A 5 31.46 26.10 49.73
CA ASP A 5 31.83 26.28 48.31
C ASP A 5 32.00 24.92 47.61
N LEU A 6 32.58 23.94 48.31
CA LEU A 6 32.74 22.58 47.80
C LEU A 6 31.38 21.90 47.59
N MET A 7 30.45 22.09 48.53
CA MET A 7 29.10 21.52 48.45
C MET A 7 28.28 22.18 47.33
N MET A 8 28.41 23.50 47.13
CA MET A 8 27.80 24.21 46.00
C MET A 8 28.34 23.70 44.65
N ALA A 9 29.67 23.57 44.50
CA ALA A 9 30.28 23.07 43.27
C ALA A 9 29.89 21.62 42.95
N MET A 10 29.77 20.77 43.99
CA MET A 10 29.24 19.42 43.84
C MET A 10 27.78 19.42 43.38
N MET A 11 26.91 20.20 44.02
CA MET A 11 25.50 20.33 43.63
C MET A 11 25.34 20.82 42.19
N GLU A 12 26.12 21.82 41.77
CA GLU A 12 26.07 22.35 40.41
C GLU A 12 26.51 21.30 39.37
N LYS A 13 27.57 20.54 39.68
CA LYS A 13 28.02 19.43 38.83
C LYS A 13 26.97 18.31 38.75
N TYR A 14 26.31 17.97 39.85
CA TYR A 14 25.22 17.00 39.87
C TYR A 14 24.00 17.52 39.08
N SER A 15 23.64 18.80 39.19
CA SER A 15 22.53 19.41 38.42
C SER A 15 22.80 19.34 36.92
N LYS A 16 23.97 19.80 36.47
CA LYS A 16 24.36 19.74 35.04
C LYS A 16 24.42 18.32 34.52
N HIS A 17 24.92 17.38 35.33
CA HIS A 17 24.94 15.97 34.95
C HIS A 17 23.52 15.39 34.83
N LEU A 18 22.63 15.71 35.77
CA LEU A 18 21.24 15.28 35.73
C LEU A 18 20.49 15.89 34.54
N GLU A 19 20.69 17.16 34.24
CA GLU A 19 20.15 17.83 33.05
C GLU A 19 20.62 17.13 31.76
N SER A 20 21.91 16.78 31.68
CA SER A 20 22.45 16.01 30.55
C SER A 20 21.78 14.64 30.42
N ILE A 21 21.62 13.91 31.53
CA ILE A 21 20.95 12.60 31.53
C ILE A 21 19.48 12.74 31.12
N VAL A 22 18.77 13.73 31.66
CA VAL A 22 17.36 13.98 31.33
C VAL A 22 17.22 14.33 29.85
N ALA A 23 18.12 15.16 29.30
CA ALA A 23 18.12 15.50 27.89
C ALA A 23 18.36 14.27 26.99
N GLU A 24 19.36 13.45 27.32
CA GLU A 24 19.65 12.19 26.62
C GLU A 24 18.46 11.24 26.65
N ARG A 25 17.89 10.98 27.84
CA ARG A 25 16.73 10.10 28.00
C ARG A 25 15.48 10.63 27.30
N THR A 26 15.29 11.95 27.27
CA THR A 26 14.17 12.57 26.55
C THR A 26 14.34 12.37 25.05
N GLN A 27 15.57 12.51 24.53
CA GLN A 27 15.87 12.26 23.12
C GLN A 27 15.65 10.79 22.73
N ASP A 28 16.12 9.85 23.55
CA ASP A 28 15.88 8.42 23.34
C ASP A 28 14.39 8.09 23.32
N LEU A 29 13.62 8.65 24.27
CA LEU A 29 12.17 8.45 24.33
C LEU A 29 11.47 8.99 23.08
N VAL A 30 11.88 10.16 22.59
CA VAL A 30 11.33 10.74 21.35
C VAL A 30 11.65 9.84 20.16
N HIS A 31 12.87 9.34 20.05
CA HIS A 31 13.28 8.47 18.96
C HIS A 31 12.53 7.13 18.98
N GLU A 32 12.37 6.53 20.16
CA GLU A 32 11.61 5.29 20.32
C GLU A 32 10.14 5.49 20.01
N LYS A 33 9.53 6.59 20.50
CA LYS A 33 8.15 6.95 20.18
C LYS A 33 7.93 7.09 18.68
N GLN A 34 8.86 7.73 17.95
CA GLN A 34 8.78 7.86 16.50
C GLN A 34 8.82 6.50 15.78
N LYS A 35 9.64 5.55 16.25
CA LYS A 35 9.67 4.19 15.69
C LYS A 35 8.35 3.46 15.93
N THR A 36 7.84 3.50 17.16
CA THR A 36 6.56 2.89 17.51
C THR A 36 5.42 3.48 16.67
N ASP A 37 5.35 4.80 16.53
CA ASP A 37 4.33 5.49 15.74
C ASP A 37 4.39 5.09 14.26
N ARG A 38 5.60 5.00 13.67
CA ARG A 38 5.76 4.56 12.28
C ARG A 38 5.26 3.14 12.06
N LEU A 39 5.59 2.22 12.96
CA LEU A 39 5.12 0.84 12.88
C LEU A 39 3.59 0.78 13.02
N LEU A 40 3.01 1.54 13.94
CA LEU A 40 1.56 1.58 14.10
C LEU A 40 0.84 2.09 12.84
N TYR A 41 1.34 3.17 12.23
CA TYR A 41 0.76 3.71 11.00
C TYR A 41 0.97 2.82 9.77
N SER A 42 1.93 1.89 9.80
CA SER A 42 2.06 0.87 8.75
C SER A 42 1.04 -0.27 8.88
N MET A 43 0.47 -0.48 10.07
CA MET A 43 -0.51 -1.54 10.33
C MET A 43 -1.96 -1.05 10.30
N LEU A 44 -2.19 0.22 10.65
CA LEU A 44 -3.53 0.80 10.78
C LEU A 44 -3.59 2.17 10.11
N PRO A 45 -4.77 2.60 9.62
CA PRO A 45 -4.93 3.95 9.12
C PRO A 45 -4.60 4.98 10.21
N ARG A 46 -4.02 6.13 9.82
CA ARG A 46 -3.54 7.15 10.77
C ARG A 46 -4.60 7.61 11.77
N SER A 47 -5.81 7.91 11.30
CA SER A 47 -6.93 8.33 12.16
C SER A 47 -7.26 7.29 13.24
N ILE A 48 -7.28 6.02 12.85
CA ILE A 48 -7.56 4.87 13.71
C ILE A 48 -6.41 4.64 14.71
N ALA A 49 -5.16 4.75 14.24
CA ALA A 49 -3.97 4.64 15.07
C ALA A 49 -3.90 5.76 16.13
N ASP A 50 -4.24 6.99 15.77
CA ASP A 50 -4.25 8.13 16.68
C ASP A 50 -5.32 7.99 17.77
N ASP A 51 -6.52 7.52 17.40
CA ASP A 51 -7.59 7.21 18.35
C ASP A 51 -7.17 6.10 19.35
N LEU A 52 -6.49 5.04 18.88
CA LEU A 52 -5.96 4.00 19.77
C LEU A 52 -4.89 4.51 20.73
N LYS A 53 -4.02 5.41 20.27
CA LYS A 53 -2.94 5.98 21.09
C LYS A 53 -3.46 6.77 22.29
N ILE A 54 -4.63 7.41 22.15
CA ILE A 54 -5.27 8.15 23.25
C ILE A 54 -6.21 7.26 24.10
N GLY A 55 -6.25 5.95 23.83
CA GLY A 55 -7.09 4.99 24.56
C GLY A 55 -8.58 5.07 24.21
N LYS A 56 -8.93 5.68 23.07
CA LYS A 56 -10.32 5.74 22.60
C LYS A 56 -10.71 4.39 22.01
N SER A 57 -11.91 3.92 22.37
CA SER A 57 -12.48 2.74 21.72
C SER A 57 -12.90 3.10 20.30
N ILE A 58 -12.52 2.28 19.32
CA ILE A 58 -12.94 2.45 17.93
C ILE A 58 -14.20 1.63 17.72
N GLU A 59 -15.31 2.33 17.62
CA GLU A 59 -16.58 1.73 17.24
C GLU A 59 -16.61 1.46 15.73
N ALA A 60 -17.43 0.50 15.33
CA ALA A 60 -17.67 0.23 13.92
C ALA A 60 -18.46 1.41 13.31
N GLU A 61 -18.02 1.86 12.14
CA GLU A 61 -18.57 3.02 11.46
C GLU A 61 -19.20 2.62 10.12
N TRP A 62 -20.35 3.21 9.82
CA TRP A 62 -21.05 3.03 8.56
C TRP A 62 -20.61 4.07 7.52
N PHE A 63 -20.29 3.59 6.32
CA PHE A 63 -19.93 4.40 5.17
C PHE A 63 -20.96 4.19 4.06
N ASP A 64 -21.62 5.27 3.64
CA ASP A 64 -22.70 5.22 2.65
C ASP A 64 -22.21 4.82 1.25
N SER A 65 -20.97 5.18 0.92
CA SER A 65 -20.36 4.85 -0.35
C SER A 65 -18.85 4.70 -0.22
N CYS A 66 -18.34 3.61 -0.78
CA CYS A 66 -16.92 3.35 -0.96
C CYS A 66 -16.75 2.56 -2.27
N THR A 67 -15.54 2.52 -2.81
CA THR A 67 -15.20 1.63 -3.93
C THR A 67 -14.15 0.63 -3.49
N ILE A 68 -14.45 -0.66 -3.67
CA ILE A 68 -13.58 -1.77 -3.33
C ILE A 68 -12.98 -2.35 -4.62
N TYR A 69 -11.67 -2.55 -4.56
CA TYR A 69 -10.86 -3.28 -5.52
C TYR A 69 -10.53 -4.66 -4.96
N PHE A 70 -10.72 -5.68 -5.78
CA PHE A 70 -10.17 -7.02 -5.58
C PHE A 70 -9.34 -7.42 -6.80
N SER A 71 -8.19 -8.03 -6.55
CA SER A 71 -7.48 -8.77 -7.59
C SER A 71 -6.98 -10.11 -7.11
N ASP A 72 -6.86 -11.03 -8.06
CA ASP A 72 -6.33 -12.37 -7.86
C ASP A 72 -5.40 -12.76 -9.01
N ILE A 73 -4.45 -13.66 -8.74
CA ILE A 73 -3.50 -14.15 -9.74
C ILE A 73 -4.13 -15.33 -10.50
N VAL A 74 -4.22 -15.18 -11.82
CA VAL A 74 -4.77 -16.24 -12.68
C VAL A 74 -3.83 -17.43 -12.70
N GLY A 75 -4.32 -18.58 -12.24
CA GLY A 75 -3.54 -19.82 -12.24
C GLY A 75 -2.51 -19.89 -11.11
N PHE A 76 -2.68 -19.13 -10.03
CA PHE A 76 -1.78 -19.16 -8.88
C PHE A 76 -1.55 -20.56 -8.32
N THR A 77 -2.59 -21.41 -8.27
CA THR A 77 -2.47 -22.82 -7.84
C THR A 77 -1.51 -23.61 -8.73
N THR A 78 -1.50 -23.35 -10.04
CA THR A 78 -0.59 -24.01 -10.97
C THR A 78 0.84 -23.50 -10.80
N ILE A 79 1.00 -22.18 -10.66
CA ILE A 79 2.31 -21.54 -10.44
C ILE A 79 2.91 -22.02 -9.12
N SER A 80 2.14 -22.02 -8.04
CA SER A 80 2.57 -22.45 -6.71
C SER A 80 2.83 -23.95 -6.62
N GLY A 81 2.00 -24.79 -7.25
CA GLY A 81 2.22 -26.23 -7.31
C GLY A 81 3.49 -26.64 -8.09
N GLY A 82 3.92 -25.82 -9.05
CA GLY A 82 5.15 -26.04 -9.83
C GLY A 82 6.40 -25.34 -9.29
N SER A 83 6.30 -24.65 -8.15
CA SER A 83 7.38 -23.81 -7.61
C SER A 83 7.69 -24.19 -6.17
N THR A 84 8.93 -23.92 -5.73
CA THR A 84 9.27 -24.09 -4.32
C THR A 84 8.57 -23.02 -3.45
N PRO A 85 8.24 -23.30 -2.18
CA PRO A 85 7.62 -22.31 -1.29
C PRO A 85 8.39 -20.98 -1.22
N ILE A 86 9.73 -21.04 -1.21
CA ILE A 86 10.59 -19.84 -1.19
C ILE A 86 10.39 -19.00 -2.45
N GLN A 87 10.29 -19.62 -3.62
CA GLN A 87 10.05 -18.92 -4.89
C GLN A 87 8.66 -18.28 -4.95
N VAL A 88 7.64 -18.94 -4.38
CA VAL A 88 6.29 -18.39 -4.28
C VAL A 88 6.27 -17.15 -3.39
N VAL A 89 6.91 -17.21 -2.22
CA VAL A 89 7.03 -16.07 -1.31
C VAL A 89 7.78 -14.91 -1.99
N GLN A 90 8.88 -15.19 -2.69
CA GLN A 90 9.63 -14.16 -3.42
C GLN A 90 8.79 -13.51 -4.54
N LEU A 91 7.99 -14.29 -5.27
CA LEU A 91 7.07 -13.78 -6.28
C LEU A 91 6.03 -12.85 -5.66
N LEU A 92 5.33 -13.29 -4.63
CA LEU A 92 4.30 -12.49 -3.96
C LEU A 92 4.89 -11.20 -3.38
N ASN A 93 6.05 -11.28 -2.75
CA ASN A 93 6.71 -10.11 -2.17
C ASN A 93 7.08 -9.06 -3.25
N GLN A 94 7.65 -9.49 -4.38
CA GLN A 94 7.99 -8.56 -5.48
C GLN A 94 6.73 -7.96 -6.13
N LEU A 95 5.69 -8.76 -6.26
CA LEU A 95 4.40 -8.29 -6.78
C LEU A 95 3.79 -7.24 -5.85
N TYR A 96 3.75 -7.52 -4.55
CA TYR A 96 3.16 -6.61 -3.57
C TYR A 96 3.99 -5.35 -3.37
N ILE A 97 5.32 -5.39 -3.45
CA ILE A 97 6.14 -4.16 -3.49
C ILE A 97 5.71 -3.28 -4.67
N THR A 98 5.57 -3.88 -5.85
CA THR A 98 5.14 -3.16 -7.06
C THR A 98 3.74 -2.56 -6.89
N PHE A 99 2.82 -3.27 -6.24
CA PHE A 99 1.46 -2.78 -6.01
C PHE A 99 1.44 -1.68 -4.93
N ASP A 100 2.17 -1.89 -3.84
CA ASP A 100 2.29 -0.95 -2.72
C ASP A 100 2.85 0.40 -3.22
N ASP A 101 3.86 0.38 -4.10
CA ASP A 101 4.42 1.58 -4.76
C ASP A 101 3.39 2.33 -5.65
N ILE A 102 2.42 1.61 -6.23
CA ILE A 102 1.37 2.20 -7.06
C ILE A 102 0.27 2.79 -6.19
N ILE A 103 -0.21 2.06 -5.17
CA ILE A 103 -1.31 2.53 -4.32
C ILE A 103 -0.92 3.76 -3.50
N ASP A 104 0.36 3.94 -3.16
CA ASP A 104 0.86 5.12 -2.45
C ASP A 104 0.63 6.45 -3.21
N LYS A 105 0.34 6.38 -4.52
CA LYS A 105 0.02 7.54 -5.37
C LYS A 105 -1.45 7.95 -5.33
N TYR A 106 -2.32 7.11 -4.77
CA TYR A 106 -3.78 7.27 -4.81
C TYR A 106 -4.37 7.35 -3.40
N ASP A 107 -5.54 7.97 -3.26
CA ASP A 107 -6.26 8.03 -1.99
C ASP A 107 -7.01 6.70 -1.72
N VAL A 108 -6.24 5.70 -1.31
CA VAL A 108 -6.72 4.33 -1.08
C VAL A 108 -6.12 3.72 0.18
N TYR A 109 -6.81 2.75 0.76
CA TYR A 109 -6.37 1.98 1.92
C TYR A 109 -6.28 0.50 1.56
N LYS A 110 -5.11 -0.10 1.81
CA LYS A 110 -4.88 -1.54 1.65
C LYS A 110 -5.55 -2.30 2.79
N VAL A 111 -6.39 -3.27 2.43
CA VAL A 111 -7.07 -4.13 3.39
C VAL A 111 -6.33 -5.46 3.46
N GLU A 112 -6.02 -5.88 4.67
CA GLU A 112 -5.36 -7.15 4.94
C GLU A 112 -6.28 -8.34 4.64
N THR A 113 -5.88 -9.21 3.71
CA THR A 113 -6.63 -10.38 3.24
C THR A 113 -5.87 -11.68 3.50
N ILE A 114 -6.54 -12.82 3.26
CA ILE A 114 -5.95 -14.15 3.32
C ILE A 114 -5.64 -14.60 1.88
N GLY A 115 -4.42 -15.12 1.65
CA GLY A 115 -4.02 -15.70 0.37
C GLY A 115 -3.32 -14.73 -0.58
N ASP A 116 -3.50 -14.96 -1.88
CA ASP A 116 -2.96 -14.17 -2.99
C ASP A 116 -3.90 -13.06 -3.49
N ALA A 117 -5.08 -12.95 -2.88
CA ALA A 117 -6.01 -11.87 -3.14
C ALA A 117 -5.46 -10.55 -2.60
N TYR A 118 -5.44 -9.51 -3.44
CA TYR A 118 -5.06 -8.16 -3.06
C TYR A 118 -6.31 -7.27 -3.02
N MET A 119 -6.60 -6.72 -1.84
CA MET A 119 -7.80 -5.92 -1.59
C MET A 119 -7.44 -4.49 -1.21
N VAL A 120 -8.10 -3.54 -1.85
CA VAL A 120 -7.91 -2.11 -1.62
C VAL A 120 -9.27 -1.42 -1.60
N VAL A 121 -9.43 -0.39 -0.79
CA VAL A 121 -10.66 0.41 -0.70
C VAL A 121 -10.35 1.89 -0.78
N SER A 122 -11.22 2.66 -1.42
CA SER A 122 -11.27 4.13 -1.29
C SER A 122 -12.60 4.58 -0.74
N GLY A 123 -12.62 5.72 -0.04
CA GLY A 123 -13.78 6.19 0.73
C GLY A 123 -13.84 5.68 2.18
N ILE A 124 -12.87 4.84 2.57
CA ILE A 124 -12.70 4.28 3.92
C ILE A 124 -11.20 4.29 4.25
N PRO A 125 -10.78 4.75 5.44
CA PRO A 125 -11.59 5.33 6.52
C PRO A 125 -11.98 6.80 6.27
N THR A 126 -11.38 7.46 5.29
CA THR A 126 -11.69 8.86 4.95
C THR A 126 -12.72 8.89 3.84
N ARG A 127 -13.87 9.50 4.11
CA ARG A 127 -14.93 9.68 3.09
C ARG A 127 -14.44 10.60 1.98
N THR A 128 -14.64 10.20 0.73
CA THR A 128 -14.32 11.00 -0.46
C THR A 128 -15.35 10.74 -1.54
N CYS A 129 -15.74 11.76 -2.31
CA CYS A 129 -16.61 11.57 -3.48
C CYS A 129 -15.84 11.08 -4.72
N LEU A 130 -14.51 10.92 -4.60
CA LEU A 130 -13.62 10.54 -5.69
C LEU A 130 -13.22 9.06 -5.62
N HIS A 131 -13.81 8.29 -4.69
CA HIS A 131 -13.42 6.91 -4.39
C HIS A 131 -13.34 6.02 -5.64
N ALA A 132 -14.33 6.13 -6.54
CA ALA A 132 -14.39 5.30 -7.74
C ALA A 132 -13.29 5.68 -8.75
N ARG A 133 -12.94 6.97 -8.83
CA ARG A 133 -11.91 7.49 -9.74
C ARG A 133 -10.53 7.05 -9.30
N GLU A 134 -10.22 7.19 -8.01
CA GLU A 134 -8.94 6.78 -7.44
C GLU A 134 -8.70 5.28 -7.67
N VAL A 135 -9.71 4.45 -7.36
CA VAL A 135 -9.63 3.01 -7.60
C VAL A 135 -9.53 2.66 -9.08
N ALA A 136 -10.26 3.34 -9.97
CA ALA A 136 -10.20 3.09 -11.41
C ALA A 136 -8.82 3.42 -12.00
N ASN A 137 -8.23 4.57 -11.62
CA ASN A 137 -6.89 4.97 -12.04
C ASN A 137 -5.84 3.97 -11.56
N MET A 138 -5.87 3.67 -10.27
CA MET A 138 -5.01 2.67 -9.64
C MET A 138 -5.11 1.31 -10.36
N SER A 139 -6.32 0.85 -10.68
CA SER A 139 -6.54 -0.42 -11.37
C SER A 139 -5.89 -0.46 -12.75
N LEU A 140 -5.98 0.63 -13.50
CA LEU A 140 -5.36 0.75 -14.82
C LEU A 140 -3.83 0.67 -14.73
N GLU A 141 -3.23 1.35 -13.74
CA GLU A 141 -1.78 1.33 -13.52
C GLU A 141 -1.30 -0.04 -13.04
N ILE A 142 -2.01 -0.70 -12.11
CA ILE A 142 -1.70 -2.05 -11.65
C ILE A 142 -1.72 -3.05 -12.81
N VAL A 143 -2.77 -3.03 -13.64
CA VAL A 143 -2.87 -3.92 -14.81
C VAL A 143 -1.75 -3.65 -15.81
N ALA A 144 -1.35 -2.38 -16.00
CA ALA A 144 -0.22 -2.03 -16.85
C ALA A 144 1.12 -2.55 -16.29
N ALA A 145 1.34 -2.42 -14.98
CA ALA A 145 2.52 -2.94 -14.29
C ALA A 145 2.60 -4.48 -14.37
N CYS A 146 1.49 -5.18 -14.19
CA CYS A 146 1.45 -6.65 -14.32
C CYS A 146 1.81 -7.15 -15.72
N LYS A 147 1.55 -6.38 -16.78
CA LYS A 147 1.89 -6.76 -18.16
C LYS A 147 3.41 -6.77 -18.41
N VAL A 148 4.17 -5.96 -17.68
CA VAL A 148 5.64 -5.88 -17.77
C VAL A 148 6.34 -6.66 -16.66
N PHE A 149 5.60 -7.14 -15.67
CA PHE A 149 6.12 -7.90 -14.54
C PHE A 149 6.64 -9.27 -14.99
N VAL A 150 7.89 -9.58 -14.62
CA VAL A 150 8.55 -10.85 -14.94
C VAL A 150 8.66 -11.69 -13.67
N ILE A 151 8.16 -12.92 -13.72
CA ILE A 151 8.26 -13.86 -12.59
C ILE A 151 9.73 -14.30 -12.45
N PRO A 152 10.42 -14.04 -11.31
CA PRO A 152 11.86 -14.26 -11.20
C PRO A 152 12.32 -15.69 -11.51
N HIS A 153 11.53 -16.68 -11.10
CA HIS A 153 11.83 -18.10 -11.30
C HIS A 153 11.19 -18.69 -12.57
N ARG A 154 10.36 -17.92 -13.29
CA ARG A 154 9.63 -18.33 -14.51
C ARG A 154 9.53 -17.18 -15.52
N PRO A 155 10.66 -16.70 -16.07
CA PRO A 155 10.69 -15.46 -16.85
C PRO A 155 9.90 -15.52 -18.18
N SER A 156 9.60 -16.72 -18.67
CA SER A 156 8.81 -16.93 -19.89
C SER A 156 7.29 -16.92 -19.66
N GLU A 157 6.83 -16.97 -18.41
CA GLU A 157 5.41 -17.03 -18.07
C GLU A 157 4.90 -15.65 -17.65
N PRO A 158 3.93 -15.06 -18.36
CA PRO A 158 3.40 -13.75 -18.01
C PRO A 158 2.52 -13.85 -16.76
N LEU A 159 2.72 -12.95 -15.81
CA LEU A 159 1.86 -12.83 -14.63
C LEU A 159 0.52 -12.20 -15.03
N LYS A 160 -0.55 -13.00 -14.98
CA LYS A 160 -1.91 -12.56 -15.29
C LYS A 160 -2.68 -12.31 -14.01
N ILE A 161 -3.37 -11.18 -13.94
CA ILE A 161 -4.29 -10.86 -12.85
C ILE A 161 -5.72 -10.70 -13.36
N ARG A 162 -6.70 -11.00 -12.50
CA ARG A 162 -8.09 -10.54 -12.66
C ARG A 162 -8.31 -9.38 -11.70
N VAL A 163 -9.17 -8.46 -12.12
CA VAL A 163 -9.54 -7.30 -11.30
C VAL A 163 -11.06 -7.17 -11.26
N GLY A 164 -11.60 -6.93 -10.06
CA GLY A 164 -13.00 -6.71 -9.80
C GLY A 164 -13.23 -5.45 -8.97
N LEU A 165 -14.12 -4.58 -9.45
CA LEU A 165 -14.49 -3.32 -8.81
C LEU A 165 -15.97 -3.29 -8.46
N HIS A 166 -16.30 -2.87 -7.25
CA HIS A 166 -17.68 -2.59 -6.85
C HIS A 166 -17.75 -1.40 -5.92
N SER A 167 -18.79 -0.58 -6.09
CA SER A 167 -19.07 0.58 -5.26
C SER A 167 -20.38 0.38 -4.54
N GLY A 168 -20.41 0.74 -3.26
CA GLY A 168 -21.58 0.56 -2.41
C GLY A 168 -21.26 0.87 -0.94
N PRO A 169 -22.26 0.78 -0.06
CA PRO A 169 -22.07 1.04 1.35
C PRO A 169 -21.29 -0.09 2.04
N ALA A 170 -20.52 0.23 3.07
CA ALA A 170 -19.82 -0.75 3.87
C ALA A 170 -19.68 -0.28 5.33
N CYS A 171 -19.51 -1.24 6.23
CA CYS A 171 -19.17 -0.99 7.62
C CYS A 171 -17.68 -1.28 7.81
N ALA A 172 -16.96 -0.43 8.54
CA ALA A 172 -15.56 -0.66 8.87
C ALA A 172 -15.29 -0.45 10.36
N GLY A 173 -14.41 -1.27 10.94
CA GLY A 173 -14.10 -1.22 12.36
C GLY A 173 -12.86 -2.04 12.72
N VAL A 174 -12.36 -1.83 13.94
CA VAL A 174 -11.23 -2.62 14.45
C VAL A 174 -11.71 -3.90 15.11
N VAL A 175 -11.17 -5.04 14.67
CA VAL A 175 -11.45 -6.36 15.21
C VAL A 175 -10.20 -6.91 15.90
N GLY A 176 -10.39 -7.48 17.09
CA GLY A 176 -9.33 -8.10 17.88
C GLY A 176 -8.68 -7.15 18.89
N LEU A 177 -8.49 -7.64 20.12
CA LEU A 177 -7.88 -6.87 21.21
C LEU A 177 -6.34 -6.96 21.22
N LYS A 178 -5.79 -8.14 20.91
CA LYS A 178 -4.33 -8.38 20.93
C LYS A 178 -3.65 -8.04 19.61
N MET A 179 -4.34 -8.30 18.49
CA MET A 179 -3.88 -8.00 17.14
C MET A 179 -5.00 -7.23 16.43
N PRO A 180 -5.10 -5.90 16.64
CA PRO A 180 -6.16 -5.10 16.05
C PRO A 180 -5.99 -5.06 14.52
N ARG A 181 -7.03 -5.42 13.80
CA ARG A 181 -7.10 -5.31 12.33
C ARG A 181 -8.27 -4.41 11.96
N TYR A 182 -8.04 -3.46 11.08
CA TYR A 182 -9.13 -2.65 10.53
C TYR A 182 -9.80 -3.44 9.40
N CYS A 183 -11.00 -3.92 9.65
CA CYS A 183 -11.72 -4.84 8.77
C CYS A 183 -12.94 -4.15 8.16
N LEU A 184 -13.27 -4.54 6.93
CA LEU A 184 -14.47 -4.12 6.22
C LEU A 184 -15.49 -5.25 6.21
N PHE A 185 -16.75 -4.87 6.42
CA PHE A 185 -17.89 -5.75 6.45
C PHE A 185 -19.01 -5.22 5.58
N GLY A 186 -19.80 -6.14 5.03
CA GLY A 186 -20.98 -5.83 4.25
C GLY A 186 -20.97 -6.48 2.88
N ASP A 187 -22.13 -6.42 2.26
CA ASP A 187 -22.40 -7.06 0.98
C ASP A 187 -21.55 -6.52 -0.18
N THR A 188 -21.09 -5.27 -0.05
CA THR A 188 -20.19 -4.63 -1.02
C THR A 188 -18.87 -5.39 -1.15
N VAL A 189 -18.31 -5.91 -0.06
CA VAL A 189 -17.07 -6.73 -0.08
C VAL A 189 -17.30 -8.01 -0.89
N ASN A 190 -18.40 -8.71 -0.60
CA ASN A 190 -18.76 -9.95 -1.29
C ASN A 190 -18.99 -9.72 -2.78
N THR A 191 -19.72 -8.67 -3.13
CA THR A 191 -20.02 -8.32 -4.53
C THR A 191 -18.75 -7.94 -5.29
N ALA A 192 -17.82 -7.19 -4.68
CA ALA A 192 -16.53 -6.88 -5.27
C ALA A 192 -15.71 -8.14 -5.58
N SER A 193 -15.64 -9.09 -4.63
CA SER A 193 -15.02 -10.40 -4.85
C SER A 193 -15.70 -11.20 -5.98
N ARG A 194 -17.03 -11.08 -6.13
CA ARG A 194 -17.74 -11.69 -7.28
C ARG A 194 -17.39 -11.04 -8.62
N MET A 195 -17.14 -9.72 -8.65
CA MET A 195 -16.67 -9.05 -9.86
C MET A 195 -15.28 -9.56 -10.25
N GLU A 196 -14.38 -9.76 -9.29
CA GLU A 196 -13.04 -10.28 -9.54
C GLU A 196 -13.10 -11.72 -10.08
N SER A 197 -13.80 -12.61 -9.36
CA SER A 197 -13.84 -14.04 -9.69
C SER A 197 -14.52 -14.35 -11.03
N ASN A 198 -15.46 -13.50 -11.47
CA ASN A 198 -16.05 -13.57 -12.82
C ASN A 198 -15.26 -12.78 -13.87
N GLY A 199 -14.16 -12.12 -13.49
CA GLY A 199 -13.33 -11.29 -14.37
C GLY A 199 -12.53 -12.10 -15.39
N GLU A 200 -11.87 -11.38 -16.29
CA GLU A 200 -10.99 -11.95 -17.31
C GLU A 200 -9.55 -11.46 -17.09
N ALA A 201 -8.57 -12.25 -17.53
CA ALA A 201 -7.16 -11.89 -17.38
C ALA A 201 -6.86 -10.53 -18.02
N TYR A 202 -6.18 -9.65 -17.28
CA TYR A 202 -5.85 -8.27 -17.66
C TYR A 202 -7.04 -7.36 -17.95
N ARG A 203 -8.26 -7.77 -17.62
CA ARG A 203 -9.45 -6.92 -17.72
C ARG A 203 -9.91 -6.50 -16.34
N ILE A 204 -10.37 -5.25 -16.26
CA ILE A 204 -10.92 -4.67 -15.05
C ILE A 204 -12.43 -4.78 -15.13
N HIS A 205 -12.99 -5.74 -14.40
CA HIS A 205 -14.41 -5.98 -14.33
C HIS A 205 -15.05 -5.08 -13.28
N MET A 206 -16.19 -4.46 -13.60
CA MET A 206 -16.90 -3.63 -12.62
C MET A 206 -18.40 -3.86 -12.63
N SER A 207 -19.00 -3.66 -11.46
CA SER A 207 -20.46 -3.60 -11.30
C SER A 207 -21.07 -2.37 -11.97
N ASN A 208 -22.39 -2.40 -12.22
CA ASN A 208 -23.12 -1.24 -12.72
C ASN A 208 -23.03 0.00 -11.80
N PHE A 209 -22.99 -0.20 -10.47
CA PHE A 209 -22.85 0.90 -9.50
C PHE A 209 -21.54 1.68 -9.70
N THR A 210 -20.41 0.98 -9.78
CA THR A 210 -19.11 1.63 -10.07
C THR A 210 -19.11 2.33 -11.43
N TYR A 211 -19.74 1.72 -12.44
CA TYR A 211 -19.86 2.35 -13.75
C TYR A 211 -20.64 3.68 -13.70
N GLU A 212 -21.74 3.73 -12.94
CA GLU A 212 -22.54 4.96 -12.79
C GLU A 212 -21.76 6.07 -12.09
N GLU A 213 -20.99 5.75 -11.05
CA GLU A 213 -20.07 6.69 -10.39
C GLU A 213 -19.02 7.24 -11.38
N LEU A 214 -18.36 6.35 -12.13
CA LEU A 214 -17.35 6.74 -13.13
C LEU A 214 -17.96 7.55 -14.28
N LYS A 215 -19.18 7.21 -14.71
CA LYS A 215 -19.89 7.93 -15.76
C LYS A 215 -20.24 9.36 -15.34
N GLN A 216 -20.61 9.57 -14.07
CA GLN A 216 -20.88 10.90 -13.54
C GLN A 216 -19.62 11.78 -13.51
N MET A 217 -18.47 11.20 -13.15
CA MET A 217 -17.20 11.94 -13.15
C MET A 217 -16.63 12.19 -14.55
N GLY A 218 -16.87 11.27 -15.48
CA GLY A 218 -16.34 11.33 -16.84
C GLY A 218 -14.85 11.00 -16.95
N GLY A 219 -14.34 10.94 -18.19
CA GLY A 219 -12.91 10.71 -18.46
C GLY A 219 -12.47 9.24 -18.53
N PHE A 220 -13.40 8.30 -18.40
CA PHE A 220 -13.16 6.86 -18.51
C PHE A 220 -13.86 6.26 -19.72
N ASP A 221 -13.20 5.31 -20.37
CA ASP A 221 -13.78 4.50 -21.44
C ASP A 221 -14.21 3.14 -20.88
N CYS A 222 -15.48 2.83 -21.05
CA CYS A 222 -16.12 1.66 -20.44
C CYS A 222 -16.96 0.92 -21.48
N GLU A 223 -16.83 -0.40 -21.51
CA GLU A 223 -17.57 -1.29 -22.42
C GLU A 223 -18.57 -2.13 -21.63
N SER A 224 -19.80 -2.30 -22.14
CA SER A 224 -20.78 -3.16 -21.47
C SER A 224 -20.43 -4.62 -21.73
N ARG A 225 -20.27 -5.40 -20.66
CA ARG A 225 -20.14 -6.87 -20.75
C ARG A 225 -21.49 -7.53 -21.05
N GLY A 226 -22.58 -6.86 -20.69
CA GLY A 226 -23.93 -7.41 -20.70
C GLY A 226 -24.37 -7.82 -19.30
N THR A 227 -25.39 -8.68 -19.25
CA THR A 227 -25.93 -9.23 -18.02
C THR A 227 -25.34 -10.62 -17.76
N ILE A 228 -24.77 -10.83 -16.58
CA ILE A 228 -24.19 -12.11 -16.17
C ILE A 228 -24.85 -12.60 -14.87
N PRO A 229 -25.02 -13.92 -14.70
CA PRO A 229 -25.50 -14.48 -13.44
C PRO A 229 -24.39 -14.41 -12.39
N VAL A 230 -24.67 -13.75 -11.26
CA VAL A 230 -23.73 -13.61 -10.14
C VAL A 230 -24.28 -14.36 -8.93
N LYS A 231 -23.47 -15.26 -8.37
CA LYS A 231 -23.85 -16.10 -7.22
C LYS A 231 -24.32 -15.23 -6.05
N GLY A 232 -25.57 -15.45 -5.60
CA GLY A 232 -26.19 -14.71 -4.50
C GLY A 232 -26.72 -13.32 -4.86
N LYS A 233 -26.61 -12.89 -6.13
CA LYS A 233 -27.12 -11.60 -6.62
C LYS A 233 -28.13 -11.74 -7.77
N GLY A 234 -28.16 -12.89 -8.42
CA GLY A 234 -28.94 -13.09 -9.63
C GLY A 234 -28.26 -12.42 -10.82
N ASP A 235 -29.06 -11.98 -11.78
CA ASP A 235 -28.57 -11.37 -13.01
C ASP A 235 -28.13 -9.92 -12.77
N MET A 236 -26.84 -9.64 -13.00
CA MET A 236 -26.26 -8.33 -12.84
C MET A 236 -25.74 -7.81 -14.17
N LYS A 237 -26.06 -6.55 -14.50
CA LYS A 237 -25.40 -5.83 -15.58
C LYS A 237 -24.00 -5.42 -15.14
N THR A 238 -23.00 -5.73 -15.94
CA THR A 238 -21.60 -5.41 -15.63
C THR A 238 -20.87 -4.79 -16.81
N TRP A 239 -19.68 -4.25 -16.52
CA TRP A 239 -18.92 -3.42 -17.43
C TRP A 239 -17.42 -3.73 -17.34
N TRP A 240 -16.69 -3.43 -18.41
CA TRP A 240 -15.24 -3.45 -18.47
C TRP A 240 -14.71 -2.02 -18.45
N LEU A 241 -13.71 -1.75 -17.61
CA LEU A 241 -12.89 -0.53 -17.74
C LEU A 241 -11.82 -0.77 -18.79
N LEU A 242 -11.82 0.04 -19.86
CA LEU A 242 -10.84 -0.08 -20.94
C LEU A 242 -9.66 0.89 -20.76
N GLY A 243 -9.92 2.05 -20.16
CA GLY A 243 -8.90 3.07 -19.96
C GLY A 243 -9.49 4.46 -19.81
N HIS A 244 -8.70 5.46 -20.17
CA HIS A 244 -9.11 6.85 -20.19
C HIS A 244 -9.70 7.26 -21.54
N THR A 245 -10.69 8.15 -21.51
CA THR A 245 -11.18 8.79 -22.73
C THR A 245 -10.06 9.61 -23.38
N LYS A 246 -10.07 9.76 -24.71
CA LYS A 246 -9.07 10.53 -25.47
C LYS A 246 -8.86 11.96 -24.95
N ASP A 247 -9.90 12.58 -24.41
CA ASP A 247 -9.84 13.94 -23.88
C ASP A 247 -9.19 14.01 -22.48
N TYR A 248 -9.37 12.98 -21.66
CA TYR A 248 -8.72 12.87 -20.35
C TYR A 248 -7.19 12.82 -20.49
N ASN A 249 -6.68 12.02 -21.43
CA ASN A 249 -5.24 11.92 -21.68
C ASN A 249 -4.63 13.24 -22.19
N LYS A 250 -5.36 14.02 -22.99
CA LYS A 250 -4.89 15.35 -23.45
C LYS A 250 -4.76 16.32 -22.28
N ILE A 251 -5.81 16.40 -21.46
CA ILE A 251 -5.89 17.29 -20.30
C ILE A 251 -4.83 16.90 -19.26
N HIS A 252 -4.75 15.63 -18.89
CA HIS A 252 -3.77 15.11 -17.93
C HIS A 252 -2.32 15.37 -18.40
N ASN A 253 -1.99 15.07 -19.66
CA ASN A 253 -0.65 15.33 -20.19
C ASN A 253 -0.29 16.82 -20.27
N SER A 254 -1.27 17.72 -20.46
CA SER A 254 -1.04 19.17 -20.44
C SER A 254 -0.83 19.76 -19.04
N PHE A 255 -1.31 19.10 -17.98
CA PHE A 255 -1.08 19.53 -16.60
C PHE A 255 0.18 18.91 -15.98
N VAL A 256 0.58 17.70 -16.41
CA VAL A 256 1.73 16.97 -15.85
C VAL A 256 3.04 17.33 -16.56
N ASN A 257 3.00 17.89 -17.77
CA ASN A 257 4.18 18.41 -18.47
C ASN A 257 3.93 19.86 -18.96
N PRO A 258 4.34 20.91 -18.22
CA PRO A 258 4.41 22.22 -18.83
C PRO A 258 5.48 22.15 -19.92
N VAL A 259 5.04 22.20 -21.18
CA VAL A 259 5.94 22.31 -22.34
C VAL A 259 6.74 23.60 -22.17
N ILE A 260 7.99 23.48 -21.73
CA ILE A 260 8.96 24.56 -21.84
C ILE A 260 9.18 24.74 -23.35
N PRO A 261 8.88 25.90 -23.94
CA PRO A 261 9.13 26.11 -25.36
C PRO A 261 10.64 26.03 -25.58
N GLN A 262 11.11 25.03 -26.33
CA GLN A 262 12.50 24.96 -26.74
C GLN A 262 12.80 26.15 -27.66
N GLY A 263 13.42 27.18 -27.10
CA GLY A 263 14.07 28.24 -27.83
C GLY A 263 15.14 27.64 -28.74
N ARG A 264 15.05 27.96 -30.02
CA ARG A 264 15.97 27.56 -31.09
C ARG A 264 17.39 28.04 -30.75
N LEU A 265 18.23 27.16 -30.22
CA LEU A 265 19.67 27.43 -30.04
C LEU A 265 20.37 27.28 -31.39
N THR A 266 20.90 28.38 -31.90
CA THR A 266 21.90 28.38 -32.99
C THR A 266 23.24 27.87 -32.46
N PRO A 267 24.06 27.18 -33.26
CA PRO A 267 25.34 26.65 -32.79
C PRO A 267 26.32 27.82 -32.58
N ILE A 268 26.86 27.94 -31.36
CA ILE A 268 27.98 28.84 -31.09
C ILE A 268 29.27 28.01 -31.07
N ASP A 269 30.22 28.57 -31.78
CA ASP A 269 31.54 28.10 -32.19
C ASP A 269 32.43 27.61 -31.03
N SER A 270 33.24 26.59 -31.33
CA SER A 270 34.23 26.01 -30.44
C SER A 270 35.49 26.88 -30.37
N SER A 271 35.72 27.59 -29.26
CA SER A 271 37.08 28.00 -28.88
C SER A 271 37.24 28.25 -27.37
N ARG A 272 38.19 27.50 -26.78
CA ARG A 272 39.02 27.75 -25.59
C ARG A 272 38.49 28.63 -24.44
N ALA A 273 38.47 28.06 -23.24
CA ALA A 273 39.18 28.63 -22.08
C ALA A 273 39.36 27.56 -20.97
N ASP A 274 40.62 27.34 -20.59
CA ASP A 274 41.05 26.61 -19.40
C ASP A 274 40.58 27.30 -18.11
N VAL A 275 40.11 26.56 -17.09
CA VAL A 275 40.27 26.96 -15.68
C VAL A 275 40.34 25.73 -14.75
N SER A 276 41.50 25.65 -14.08
CA SER A 276 41.99 24.90 -12.91
C SER A 276 41.09 24.02 -12.02
N ASP A 277 41.68 22.88 -11.67
CA ASP A 277 41.43 22.04 -10.49
C ASP A 277 41.42 22.80 -9.16
N ALA A 278 40.42 22.52 -8.32
CA ALA A 278 40.48 22.72 -6.87
C ALA A 278 39.58 21.69 -6.14
N ASP A 279 40.25 20.77 -5.45
CA ASP A 279 39.92 20.14 -4.16
C ASP A 279 38.52 19.54 -3.92
N ILE A 280 38.42 18.21 -4.09
CA ILE A 280 37.42 17.36 -3.43
C ILE A 280 38.13 16.54 -2.34
N PRO A 281 37.78 16.68 -1.05
CA PRO A 281 38.34 15.81 -0.01
C PRO A 281 37.59 14.46 0.06
N ASP A 282 38.36 13.39 -0.14
CA ASP A 282 38.04 11.99 0.15
C ASP A 282 37.73 11.75 1.63
N LEU A 283 36.61 11.09 1.93
CA LEU A 283 36.39 10.41 3.21
C LEU A 283 35.83 9.00 2.95
N ASP A 284 36.74 8.03 2.95
CA ASP A 284 36.43 6.64 3.27
C ASP A 284 37.31 6.19 4.45
N LYS A 285 36.77 5.21 5.19
CA LYS A 285 37.34 4.38 6.25
C LYS A 285 37.01 4.80 7.68
N SER A 286 36.06 4.09 8.27
CA SER A 286 36.37 3.05 9.27
C SER A 286 35.10 2.41 9.84
N ARG A 287 34.92 1.10 9.62
CA ARG A 287 34.41 0.15 10.62
C ARG A 287 34.58 -1.30 10.14
N LYS A 288 35.59 -1.96 10.71
CA LYS A 288 35.70 -3.42 10.84
C LYS A 288 35.33 -3.80 12.28
N ILE A 289 35.11 -5.11 12.48
CA ILE A 289 34.94 -5.89 13.74
C ILE A 289 33.44 -6.07 14.06
N SER A 290 32.86 -7.27 14.23
CA SER A 290 33.35 -8.65 14.26
C SER A 290 32.16 -9.63 14.19
N ASN A 291 32.42 -10.80 13.60
CA ASN A 291 31.60 -12.00 13.70
C ASN A 291 31.44 -12.49 15.15
N ILE A 292 30.22 -12.85 15.55
CA ILE A 292 29.96 -13.82 16.62
C ILE A 292 28.93 -14.82 16.11
N SER A 293 29.37 -16.07 16.01
CA SER A 293 28.56 -17.27 15.86
C SER A 293 28.19 -17.82 17.24
N THR A 294 26.92 -18.10 17.50
CA THR A 294 26.49 -19.13 18.46
C THR A 294 25.33 -19.90 17.88
N SER A 295 25.54 -21.21 17.86
CA SER A 295 24.67 -22.31 17.44
C SER A 295 23.72 -22.78 18.54
N ASN A 296 22.58 -23.33 18.11
CA ASN A 296 21.68 -24.31 18.77
C ASN A 296 20.93 -23.79 20.03
N ASP A 297 19.69 -24.18 20.34
CA ASP A 297 19.05 -25.48 20.14
C ASP A 297 17.50 -25.42 20.32
N SER A 298 16.85 -26.42 19.74
CA SER A 298 15.60 -27.13 20.10
C SER A 298 14.29 -26.41 20.47
N GLY A 299 13.29 -26.60 19.58
CA GLY A 299 12.19 -27.54 19.87
C GLY A 299 10.92 -26.98 20.50
N TYR A 300 9.88 -26.76 19.69
CA TYR A 300 8.50 -27.06 20.05
C TYR A 300 7.71 -27.46 18.80
N ASN A 301 7.34 -28.74 18.74
CA ASN A 301 6.21 -29.24 17.96
C ASN A 301 4.93 -28.75 18.66
N ASP A 302 3.95 -28.23 17.92
CA ASP A 302 2.66 -28.93 17.83
C ASP A 302 1.68 -28.30 16.83
N LYS A 303 1.09 -29.23 16.09
CA LYS A 303 -0.14 -29.23 15.30
C LYS A 303 -1.21 -28.23 15.75
N ALA A 304 -1.75 -27.45 14.80
CA ALA A 304 -3.13 -26.94 14.84
C ALA A 304 -3.56 -26.41 13.45
N GLU A 305 -3.88 -27.30 12.52
CA GLU A 305 -4.82 -27.01 11.44
C GLU A 305 -5.93 -28.05 11.54
N ASP A 306 -7.05 -27.64 12.14
CA ASP A 306 -8.39 -27.92 11.64
C ASP A 306 -9.42 -27.25 12.56
N VAL A 307 -10.54 -26.88 11.95
CA VAL A 307 -11.75 -26.28 12.54
C VAL A 307 -11.79 -24.74 12.58
N LEU A 308 -12.23 -24.16 11.46
CA LEU A 308 -13.22 -23.08 11.50
C LEU A 308 -14.50 -23.58 10.81
N PRO A 309 -15.66 -23.61 11.50
CA PRO A 309 -16.92 -23.94 10.88
C PRO A 309 -17.43 -22.76 10.06
N GLY A 310 -18.13 -23.08 8.98
CA GLY A 310 -18.83 -22.12 8.14
C GLY A 310 -19.80 -21.25 8.94
N ILE A 311 -19.88 -20.00 8.52
CA ILE A 311 -20.99 -19.12 8.86
C ILE A 311 -21.62 -18.75 7.52
N ASP A 312 -22.68 -19.51 7.20
CA ASP A 312 -23.76 -19.02 6.36
C ASP A 312 -24.52 -17.94 7.14
N MET A 313 -24.64 -16.75 6.56
CA MET A 313 -25.84 -15.89 6.53
C MET A 313 -25.56 -14.62 5.73
#